data_AF-F0RJN3-F1
#
_entry.id   AF-F0RJN3-F1
#
_cell.length_a   1.000
_cell.length_b   1.000
_cell.length_c   1.000
_cell.angle_alpha   90.00
_cell.angle_beta   90.00
_cell.angle_gamma   90.00
#
_symmetry.space_group_name_H-M   'P 1'
#
loop_
_entity.id
_entity.type
_entity.pdbx_description
1 polymer ?
#
loop_
_entity_poly.entity_id
_entity_poly.type
_entity_poly.pdbx_seq_one_letter_code
_entity_poly.pdbx_strand_id
1 'polypeptide(L)'
;MADIQCPSCGLLHPDLGLPRPKGLLASGECYAASSQILSAFYLPALVSKRQYVVDAYACTHPDDTTRLGVQTTALCLMTLQLYMECGQAVAEGSAMHREMMQSRPDFFTPLARPPLGHLPTFQIFEGVLDTERGRLAREWAEQVWQAWSPHHAQVRAWNLRLVPHRVSS
;
A
#
# COMPACT_ATOMS: atom_id res chain seq x y z
N MET A 1 6.05 1.95 30.61
CA MET A 1 5.95 2.73 29.36
C MET A 1 4.54 2.53 28.85
N ALA A 2 3.86 3.57 28.37
CA ALA A 2 2.54 3.39 27.77
C ALA A 2 2.69 2.76 26.39
N ASP A 3 1.67 2.01 25.96
CA ASP A 3 1.58 1.48 24.61
C ASP A 3 0.53 2.26 23.82
N ILE A 4 0.75 2.39 22.52
CA ILE A 4 -0.20 2.96 21.57
C ILE A 4 -0.60 1.90 20.55
N GLN A 5 -1.91 1.78 20.33
CA GLN A 5 -2.45 0.91 19.30
C GLN A 5 -2.58 1.66 17.97
N CYS A 6 -2.08 1.08 16.87
CA CYS A 6 -2.28 1.64 15.54
C CYS A 6 -3.77 1.58 15.16
N PRO A 7 -4.40 2.71 14.78
CA PRO A 7 -5.85 2.77 14.54
C PRO A 7 -6.30 1.96 13.32
N SER A 8 -5.40 1.60 12.40
CA SER A 8 -5.76 0.77 11.25
C SER A 8 -5.42 -0.70 11.45
N CYS A 9 -4.16 -1.05 11.66
CA CYS A 9 -3.75 -2.46 11.72
C CYS A 9 -3.85 -3.09 13.13
N GLY A 10 -4.11 -2.30 14.17
CA GLY A 10 -4.31 -2.81 15.53
C GLY A 10 -3.03 -3.22 16.27
N LEU A 11 -1.85 -3.08 15.66
CA LEU A 11 -0.56 -3.37 16.29
C LEU A 11 -0.31 -2.45 17.50
N LEU A 12 0.29 -3.01 18.55
CA LEU A 12 0.74 -2.28 19.73
C LEU A 12 2.21 -1.89 19.56
N HIS A 13 2.51 -0.65 19.90
CA HIS A 13 3.88 -0.11 19.92
C HIS A 13 4.14 0.64 21.22
N PRO A 14 5.40 0.73 21.69
CA PRO A 14 5.75 1.67 22.74
C PRO A 14 5.36 3.09 22.31
N ASP A 15 4.65 3.83 23.16
CA ASP A 15 4.26 5.20 22.87
C ASP A 15 5.48 6.13 22.97
N LEU A 16 5.93 6.61 21.80
CA LEU A 16 7.09 7.50 21.66
C LEU A 16 6.66 8.92 21.26
N GLY A 17 5.36 9.19 21.13
CA GLY A 17 4.83 10.48 20.68
C GLY A 17 5.22 10.86 19.26
N LEU A 18 5.39 9.87 18.36
CA LEU A 18 5.83 10.14 16.99
C LEU A 18 4.71 10.79 16.15
N PRO A 19 5.05 11.70 15.22
CA PRO A 19 4.06 12.35 14.38
C PRO A 19 3.37 11.34 13.46
N ARG A 20 2.05 11.49 13.29
CA ARG A 20 1.28 10.65 12.37
C ARG A 20 1.66 10.96 10.91
N PRO A 21 1.76 9.93 10.05
CA PRO A 21 1.97 10.14 8.62
C PRO A 21 0.77 10.85 7.97
N LYS A 22 1.04 11.67 6.94
CA LYS A 22 -0.02 12.32 6.16
C LYS A 22 -0.64 11.33 5.18
N GLY A 23 -1.96 11.35 5.05
CA GLY A 23 -2.69 10.52 4.08
C GLY A 23 -2.74 9.03 4.41
N LEU A 24 -2.47 8.65 5.66
CA LEU A 24 -2.52 7.27 6.15
C LEU A 24 -3.12 7.25 7.55
N LEU A 25 -4.04 6.32 7.81
CA LEU A 25 -4.61 6.10 9.13
C LEU A 25 -3.66 5.20 9.96
N ALA A 26 -2.56 5.76 10.44
CA ALA A 26 -1.57 5.03 11.23
C ALA A 26 -1.10 5.87 12.43
N SER A 27 -0.64 5.19 13.49
CA SER A 27 0.18 5.86 14.51
C SER A 27 1.56 6.19 13.93
N GLY A 28 2.25 7.16 14.52
CA GLY A 28 3.61 7.51 14.08
C GLY A 28 4.59 6.35 14.29
N GLU A 29 4.37 5.57 15.35
CA GLU A 29 5.13 4.38 15.74
C GLU A 29 5.00 3.24 14.73
N CYS A 30 3.76 2.95 14.29
CA CYS A 30 3.52 1.94 13.27
C CYS A 30 4.21 2.31 11.95
N TYR A 31 4.11 3.59 11.56
CA TYR A 31 4.76 4.09 10.35
C TYR A 31 6.29 4.09 10.43
N ALA A 32 6.86 4.42 11.59
CA ALA A 32 8.31 4.38 11.80
C ALA A 32 8.82 2.93 11.74
N ALA A 33 8.14 1.99 12.40
CA ALA A 33 8.50 0.57 12.36
C ALA A 33 8.39 -0.01 10.94
N SER A 34 7.32 0.30 10.20
CA SER A 34 7.19 -0.13 8.81
C SER A 34 8.26 0.47 7.91
N SER A 35 8.66 1.74 8.15
CA SER A 35 9.71 2.41 7.39
C SER A 35 11.09 1.79 7.62
N GLN A 36 11.37 1.31 8.84
CA GLN A 36 12.59 0.55 9.12
C GLN A 36 12.62 -0.75 8.33
N ILE A 37 11.51 -1.49 8.28
CA ILE A 37 11.40 -2.69 7.44
C ILE A 37 11.52 -2.38 5.95
N LEU A 38 10.87 -1.30 5.48
CA LEU A 38 10.94 -0.86 4.09
C LEU A 38 12.38 -0.49 3.67
N SER A 39 13.25 -0.07 4.60
CA SER A 39 14.63 0.28 4.30
C SER A 39 15.42 -0.87 3.67
N ALA A 40 15.14 -2.13 4.03
CA ALA A 40 15.76 -3.31 3.42
C ALA A 40 15.43 -3.43 1.92
N PHE A 41 14.28 -2.91 1.50
CA PHE A 41 13.88 -2.88 0.09
C PHE A 41 14.59 -1.80 -0.74
N TYR A 42 15.59 -1.11 -0.20
CA TYR A 42 16.51 -0.28 -0.98
C TYR A 42 17.77 -1.03 -1.42
N LEU A 43 17.97 -2.27 -0.97
CA LEU A 43 19.06 -3.12 -1.45
C LEU A 43 18.86 -3.47 -2.94
N PRO A 44 19.93 -3.59 -3.74
CA PRO A 44 19.83 -3.90 -5.17
C PRO A 44 19.00 -5.16 -5.49
N ALA A 45 19.05 -6.16 -4.62
CA ALA A 45 18.28 -7.41 -4.78
C ALA A 45 16.76 -7.23 -4.56
N LEU A 46 16.32 -6.18 -3.85
CA LEU A 46 14.94 -6.01 -3.40
C LEU A 46 14.26 -4.75 -3.93
N VAL A 47 15.01 -3.80 -4.49
CA VAL A 47 14.49 -2.50 -4.95
C VAL A 47 13.37 -2.61 -5.98
N SER A 48 13.42 -3.63 -6.84
CA SER A 48 12.37 -3.91 -7.83
C SER A 48 11.04 -4.40 -7.21
N LYS A 49 11.05 -4.77 -5.92
CA LYS A 49 9.89 -5.27 -5.15
C LYS A 49 9.38 -4.26 -4.12
N ARG A 50 10.10 -3.15 -3.91
CA ARG A 50 9.78 -2.13 -2.90
C ARG A 50 8.33 -1.66 -2.97
N GLN A 51 7.81 -1.45 -4.18
CA GLN A 51 6.48 -0.87 -4.35
C GLN A 51 5.36 -1.80 -3.87
N TYR A 52 5.56 -3.13 -3.85
CA TYR A 52 4.60 -4.04 -3.19
C TYR A 52 4.40 -3.67 -1.72
N VAL A 53 5.49 -3.41 -0.99
CA VAL A 53 5.46 -3.08 0.44
C VAL A 53 4.82 -1.72 0.66
N VAL A 54 5.16 -0.74 -0.17
CA VAL A 54 4.57 0.62 -0.11
C VAL A 54 3.06 0.58 -0.33
N ASP A 55 2.62 -0.06 -1.41
CA ASP A 55 1.22 -0.08 -1.80
C ASP A 55 0.39 -0.93 -0.81
N ALA A 56 0.91 -2.08 -0.38
CA ALA A 56 0.26 -2.94 0.61
C ALA A 56 0.13 -2.24 1.97
N TYR A 57 1.19 -1.55 2.43
CA TYR A 57 1.14 -0.79 3.69
C TYR A 57 0.08 0.31 3.62
N ALA A 58 0.06 1.09 2.54
CA ALA A 58 -0.92 2.16 2.36
C ALA A 58 -2.36 1.64 2.32
N CYS A 59 -2.61 0.55 1.58
CA CYS A 59 -3.93 -0.08 1.49
C CYS A 59 -4.34 -0.83 2.77
N THR A 60 -3.39 -1.09 3.68
CA THR A 60 -3.65 -1.58 5.04
C THR A 60 -3.95 -0.42 6.02
N HIS A 61 -3.60 0.82 5.66
CA HIS A 61 -3.78 2.03 6.47
C HIS A 61 -4.57 3.13 5.71
N PRO A 62 -5.74 2.81 5.12
CA PRO A 62 -6.49 3.80 4.34
C PRO A 62 -6.99 4.93 5.26
N ASP A 63 -6.82 6.17 4.82
CA ASP A 63 -7.43 7.36 5.44
C ASP A 63 -8.50 7.92 4.49
N ASP A 64 -9.76 7.70 4.81
CA ASP A 64 -10.90 8.18 4.03
C ASP A 64 -11.40 9.56 4.49
N THR A 65 -10.78 10.14 5.53
CA THR A 65 -11.20 11.42 6.12
C THR A 65 -10.54 12.61 5.43
N THR A 66 -9.49 12.39 4.65
CA THR A 66 -8.76 13.44 3.93
C THR A 66 -8.68 13.15 2.44
N ARG A 67 -8.69 14.23 1.62
CA ARG A 67 -8.49 14.10 0.15
C ARG A 67 -7.20 13.36 -0.17
N LEU A 68 -6.12 13.65 0.57
CA LEU A 68 -4.83 13.00 0.36
C LEU A 68 -4.90 11.50 0.64
N GLY A 69 -5.54 11.08 1.73
CA GLY A 69 -5.65 9.66 2.05
C GLY A 69 -6.52 8.87 1.06
N VAL A 70 -7.60 9.47 0.56
CA VAL A 70 -8.42 8.90 -0.52
C VAL A 70 -7.57 8.71 -1.78
N GLN A 71 -6.80 9.72 -2.17
CA GLN A 71 -5.90 9.66 -3.34
C GLN A 71 -4.80 8.60 -3.15
N THR A 72 -4.14 8.59 -2.00
CA THR A 72 -3.10 7.59 -1.69
C THR A 72 -3.64 6.17 -1.79
N THR A 73 -4.81 5.92 -1.19
CA THR A 73 -5.46 4.60 -1.23
C THR A 73 -5.83 4.22 -2.67
N ALA A 74 -6.43 5.14 -3.44
CA ALA A 74 -6.80 4.89 -4.83
C ALA A 74 -5.59 4.54 -5.71
N LEU A 75 -4.51 5.32 -5.61
CA LEU A 75 -3.29 5.10 -6.39
C LEU A 75 -2.63 3.76 -6.05
N CYS A 76 -2.56 3.40 -4.77
CA CYS A 76 -1.96 2.13 -4.34
C CYS A 76 -2.83 0.94 -4.78
N LEU A 77 -4.16 1.03 -4.72
CA LEU A 77 -5.04 -0.02 -5.24
C LEU A 77 -4.94 -0.14 -6.76
N MET A 78 -4.86 0.98 -7.48
CA MET A 78 -4.67 1.00 -8.92
C MET A 78 -3.38 0.29 -9.34
N THR A 79 -2.27 0.55 -8.66
CA THR A 79 -1.02 -0.15 -8.97
C THR A 79 -1.03 -1.63 -8.56
N LEU A 80 -1.65 -1.98 -7.43
CA LEU A 80 -1.87 -3.40 -7.08
C LEU A 80 -2.66 -4.13 -8.18
N GLN A 81 -3.74 -3.54 -8.69
CA GLN A 81 -4.48 -4.10 -9.82
C GLN A 81 -3.59 -4.30 -11.05
N LEU A 82 -2.79 -3.30 -11.41
CA LEU A 82 -1.89 -3.38 -12.57
C LEU A 82 -0.84 -4.48 -12.42
N TYR A 83 -0.28 -4.70 -11.23
CA TYR A 83 0.68 -5.79 -11.00
C TYR A 83 0.03 -7.17 -11.06
N MET A 84 -1.12 -7.33 -10.39
CA MET A 84 -1.72 -8.64 -10.16
C MET A 84 -2.56 -9.13 -11.34
N GLU A 85 -3.18 -8.21 -12.09
CA GLU A 85 -4.11 -8.56 -13.17
C GLU A 85 -3.58 -8.22 -14.56
N CYS A 86 -2.74 -7.18 -14.69
CA CYS A 86 -2.24 -6.69 -15.98
C CYS A 86 -0.75 -6.98 -16.23
N GLY A 87 -0.09 -7.72 -15.32
CA GLY A 87 1.30 -8.13 -15.47
C GLY A 87 2.33 -6.99 -15.47
N GLN A 88 1.94 -5.80 -15.02
CA GLN A 88 2.82 -4.64 -15.03
C GLN A 88 4.01 -4.81 -14.07
N ALA A 89 5.18 -4.30 -14.46
CA ALA A 89 6.38 -4.40 -13.66
C ALA A 89 6.30 -3.54 -12.39
N VAL A 90 6.42 -4.16 -11.22
CA VAL A 90 6.35 -3.49 -9.90
C VAL A 90 7.40 -2.41 -9.72
N ALA A 91 8.57 -2.58 -10.36
CA ALA A 91 9.64 -1.59 -10.37
C ALA A 91 9.21 -0.24 -10.99
N GLU A 92 8.18 -0.24 -11.85
CA GLU A 92 7.63 0.97 -12.46
C GLU A 92 6.55 1.65 -11.60
N GLY A 93 6.15 1.08 -10.47
CA GLY A 93 4.97 1.57 -9.75
C GLY A 93 5.03 3.02 -9.29
N SER A 94 6.21 3.51 -8.87
CA SER A 94 6.38 4.95 -8.58
C SER A 94 6.23 5.82 -9.84
N ALA A 95 6.57 5.31 -11.03
CA ALA A 95 6.31 5.99 -12.30
C ALA A 95 4.83 5.95 -12.67
N MET A 96 4.14 4.84 -12.42
CA MET A 96 2.69 4.70 -12.62
C MET A 96 1.90 5.67 -11.74
N HIS A 97 2.24 5.84 -10.45
CA HIS A 97 1.62 6.85 -9.59
C HIS A 97 1.77 8.26 -10.14
N ARG A 98 2.97 8.61 -10.64
CA ARG A 98 3.20 9.91 -11.28
C ARG A 98 2.32 10.07 -12.52
N GLU A 99 2.23 9.04 -13.35
CA GLU A 99 1.42 9.03 -14.57
C GLU A 99 -0.08 9.23 -14.27
N MET A 100 -0.63 8.44 -13.34
CA MET A 100 -2.03 8.54 -12.90
C MET A 100 -2.38 9.95 -12.37
N MET A 101 -1.40 10.67 -11.82
CA MET A 101 -1.56 12.01 -11.28
C MET A 101 -1.22 13.15 -12.26
N GLN A 102 -0.76 12.87 -13.48
CA GLN A 102 -0.39 13.90 -14.46
C GLN A 102 -1.54 14.87 -14.74
N SER A 103 -2.77 14.35 -14.88
CA SER A 103 -3.97 15.16 -15.12
C SER A 103 -4.62 15.71 -13.85
N ARG A 104 -4.00 15.51 -12.68
CA ARG A 104 -4.52 15.93 -11.36
C ARG A 104 -5.99 15.51 -11.14
N PRO A 105 -6.33 14.22 -11.24
CA PRO A 105 -7.69 13.75 -11.12
C PRO A 105 -8.34 14.17 -9.80
N ASP A 106 -9.60 14.58 -9.87
CA ASP A 106 -10.44 15.03 -8.76
C ASP A 106 -11.64 14.12 -8.50
N PHE A 107 -11.76 13.02 -9.25
CA PHE A 107 -12.89 12.09 -9.19
C PHE A 107 -12.66 10.88 -8.27
N PHE A 108 -11.52 10.80 -7.58
CA PHE A 108 -11.32 9.74 -6.58
C PHE A 108 -12.26 9.96 -5.40
N THR A 109 -13.09 8.96 -5.13
CA THR A 109 -14.03 8.94 -4.01
C THR A 109 -13.56 7.97 -2.94
N PRO A 110 -13.87 8.23 -1.66
CA PRO A 110 -13.64 7.25 -0.59
C PRO A 110 -14.23 5.88 -0.95
N LEU A 111 -13.47 4.82 -0.69
CA LEU A 111 -13.94 3.44 -0.80
C LEU A 111 -14.19 2.91 0.60
N ALA A 112 -15.29 2.19 0.78
CA ALA A 112 -15.60 1.56 2.07
C ALA A 112 -14.50 0.57 2.45
N ARG A 113 -13.88 0.78 3.61
CA ARG A 113 -12.77 -0.07 4.08
C ARG A 113 -13.23 -1.53 4.28
N PRO A 114 -12.58 -2.53 3.66
CA PRO A 114 -12.87 -3.94 3.92
C PRO A 114 -12.36 -4.36 5.33
N PRO A 115 -12.77 -5.53 5.85
CA PRO A 115 -12.30 -6.01 7.14
C PRO A 115 -10.81 -6.42 7.06
N LEU A 116 -9.89 -5.48 7.26
CA LEU A 116 -8.44 -5.71 7.09
C LEU A 116 -7.74 -6.35 8.29
N GLY A 117 -8.40 -6.46 9.46
CA GLY A 117 -7.78 -6.86 10.72
C GLY A 117 -7.26 -8.31 10.78
N HIS A 118 -7.62 -9.15 9.80
CA HIS A 118 -7.13 -10.53 9.69
C HIS A 118 -5.92 -10.65 8.74
N LEU A 119 -5.57 -9.59 8.02
CA LEU A 119 -4.44 -9.61 7.11
C LEU A 119 -3.13 -9.57 7.89
N PRO A 120 -2.06 -10.18 7.36
CA PRO A 120 -0.74 -9.97 7.89
C PRO A 120 -0.37 -8.48 7.83
N THR A 121 0.44 -8.05 8.79
CA THR A 121 1.02 -6.69 8.82
C THR A 121 2.45 -6.72 8.29
N PHE A 122 3.14 -5.58 8.26
CA PHE A 122 4.55 -5.52 7.88
C PHE A 122 5.47 -6.37 8.79
N GLN A 123 5.00 -6.84 9.95
CA GLN A 123 5.79 -7.69 10.85
C GLN A 123 6.15 -9.04 10.25
N ILE A 124 5.49 -9.47 9.16
CA ILE A 124 5.89 -10.68 8.42
C ILE A 124 7.33 -10.64 7.90
N PHE A 125 7.95 -9.46 7.85
CA PHE A 125 9.34 -9.29 7.41
C PHE A 125 10.35 -9.36 8.57
N GLU A 126 9.91 -9.45 9.83
CA GLU A 126 10.80 -9.57 10.99
C GLU A 126 11.51 -10.94 10.97
N GLY A 127 12.84 -10.94 11.12
CA GLY A 127 13.64 -12.17 11.11
C GLY A 127 13.75 -12.88 9.75
N VAL A 128 13.15 -12.32 8.68
CA VAL A 128 13.17 -12.93 7.35
C VAL A 128 14.46 -12.58 6.58
N LEU A 129 15.04 -13.60 5.93
CA LEU A 129 16.18 -13.46 5.03
C LEU A 129 15.81 -12.71 3.76
N ASP A 130 16.75 -11.93 3.21
CA ASP A 130 16.52 -11.12 2.01
C ASP A 130 16.05 -11.92 0.79
N THR A 131 16.48 -13.17 0.66
CA THR A 131 16.04 -14.08 -0.42
C THR A 131 14.53 -14.36 -0.40
N GLU A 132 13.91 -14.33 0.79
CA GLU A 132 12.48 -14.60 0.98
C GLU A 132 11.64 -13.32 1.04
N ARG A 133 12.24 -12.17 1.38
CA ARG A 133 11.52 -10.88 1.51
C ARG A 133 10.78 -10.49 0.23
N GLY A 134 11.38 -10.72 -0.93
CA GLY A 134 10.75 -10.39 -2.21
C GLY A 134 9.48 -11.20 -2.49
N ARG A 135 9.48 -12.48 -2.13
CA ARG A 135 8.31 -13.36 -2.25
C ARG A 135 7.22 -12.96 -1.27
N LEU A 136 7.56 -12.75 0.01
CA LEU A 136 6.60 -12.32 1.03
C LEU A 136 5.97 -10.96 0.72
N ALA A 137 6.73 -10.03 0.13
CA ALA A 137 6.20 -8.73 -0.28
C ALA A 137 5.10 -8.87 -1.34
N ARG A 138 5.32 -9.74 -2.33
CA ARG A 138 4.30 -10.05 -3.33
C ARG A 138 3.08 -10.71 -2.68
N GLU A 139 3.26 -11.74 -1.85
CA GLU A 139 2.17 -12.45 -1.20
C GLU A 139 1.32 -11.55 -0.30
N TRP A 140 1.97 -10.64 0.43
CA TRP A 140 1.26 -9.64 1.24
C TRP A 140 0.46 -8.67 0.38
N ALA A 141 1.06 -8.15 -0.69
CA ALA A 141 0.38 -7.28 -1.65
C ALA A 141 -0.82 -7.99 -2.32
N GLU A 142 -0.69 -9.27 -2.64
CA GLU A 142 -1.78 -10.10 -3.19
C GLU A 142 -2.92 -10.25 -2.18
N GLN A 143 -2.63 -10.59 -0.92
CA GLN A 143 -3.65 -10.71 0.13
C GLN A 143 -4.39 -9.39 0.37
N VAL A 144 -3.65 -8.27 0.40
CA VAL A 144 -4.24 -6.93 0.49
C VAL A 144 -5.13 -6.66 -0.72
N TRP A 145 -4.66 -6.91 -1.95
CA TRP A 145 -5.48 -6.74 -3.14
C TRP A 145 -6.78 -7.57 -3.08
N GLN A 146 -6.70 -8.82 -2.64
CA GLN A 146 -7.88 -9.69 -2.52
C GLN A 146 -8.87 -9.21 -1.44
N ALA A 147 -8.39 -8.69 -0.32
CA ALA A 147 -9.27 -8.09 0.69
C ALA A 147 -10.06 -6.89 0.15
N TRP A 148 -9.51 -6.18 -0.83
CA TRP A 148 -10.17 -5.08 -1.54
C TRP A 148 -11.06 -5.52 -2.73
N SER A 149 -11.32 -6.82 -2.89
CA SER A 149 -12.20 -7.39 -3.94
C SER A 149 -13.56 -6.71 -4.13
N PRO A 150 -14.26 -6.21 -3.07
CA PRO A 150 -15.52 -5.48 -3.28
C PRO A 150 -15.39 -4.23 -4.16
N HIS A 151 -14.17 -3.67 -4.30
CA HIS A 151 -13.90 -2.44 -5.03
C HIS A 151 -13.10 -2.64 -6.33
N HIS A 152 -12.78 -3.88 -6.71
CA HIS A 152 -11.98 -4.15 -7.91
C HIS A 152 -12.56 -3.51 -9.18
N ALA A 153 -13.88 -3.54 -9.34
CA ALA A 153 -14.55 -2.93 -10.49
C ALA A 153 -14.27 -1.41 -10.57
N GLN A 154 -14.31 -0.71 -9.43
CA GLN A 154 -14.04 0.73 -9.37
C GLN A 154 -12.57 1.04 -9.67
N VAL A 155 -11.65 0.22 -9.13
CA VAL A 155 -10.20 0.37 -9.36
C VAL A 155 -9.85 0.14 -10.83
N ARG A 156 -10.40 -0.91 -11.46
CA ARG A 156 -10.26 -1.17 -12.90
C ARG A 156 -10.80 -0.01 -13.73
N ALA A 157 -11.94 0.56 -13.36
CA ALA A 157 -12.51 1.72 -14.05
C ALA A 157 -11.60 2.96 -13.97
N TRP A 158 -10.94 3.19 -12.83
CA TRP A 158 -9.94 4.27 -12.71
C TRP A 158 -8.71 4.02 -13.60
N ASN A 159 -8.19 2.79 -13.64
CA ASN A 159 -7.06 2.45 -14.51
C ASN A 159 -7.41 2.58 -16.00
N LEU A 160 -8.59 2.10 -16.42
CA LEU A 160 -9.08 2.29 -17.79
C LEU A 160 -9.21 3.77 -18.16
N ARG A 161 -9.56 4.63 -17.20
CA ARG A 161 -9.70 6.07 -17.42
C ARG A 161 -8.36 6.81 -17.50
N LEU A 162 -7.41 6.46 -16.64
CA LEU A 162 -6.16 7.24 -16.47
C LEU A 162 -4.97 6.67 -17.23
N VAL A 163 -4.88 5.34 -17.31
CA VAL A 163 -3.76 4.62 -17.91
C VAL A 163 -4.24 3.44 -18.76
N PRO A 164 -5.15 3.65 -19.74
CA PRO A 164 -5.75 2.55 -20.52
C PRO A 164 -4.71 1.67 -21.22
N HIS A 165 -3.58 2.26 -21.63
CA HIS A 165 -2.47 1.54 -22.28
C HIS A 165 -1.74 0.54 -21.35
N ARG A 166 -1.95 0.62 -20.03
CA ARG A 166 -1.39 -0.33 -19.04
C ARG A 166 -2.34 -1.47 -18.67
N VAL A 167 -3.60 -1.38 -19.07
CA VAL A 167 -4.64 -2.37 -18.70
C VAL A 167 -4.71 -3.52 -19.72
N SER A 168 -4.19 -3.32 -20.93
CA SER A 168 -4.23 -4.31 -22.01
C SER A 168 -2.95 -5.13 -22.10
N SER A 169 -3.10 -6.46 -22.09
CA SER A 169 -2.15 -7.42 -22.68
C SER A 169 -2.77 -8.00 -23.94
#